data_AF-C1BXF2-F1
#
_entry.id   AF-C1BXF2-F1
#
_cell.length_a   1.000
_cell.length_b   1.000
_cell.length_c   1.000
_cell.angle_alpha   90.00
_cell.angle_beta   90.00
_cell.angle_gamma   90.00
#
_symmetry.space_group_name_H-M   'P 1'
#
loop_
_entity.id
_entity.type
_entity.pdbx_description
1 polymer ?
#
loop_
_entity_poly.entity_id
_entity_poly.type
_entity_poly.pdbx_seq_one_letter_code
_entity_poly.pdbx_strand_id
1 'polypeptide(L)'
;MDNVENYTSLQEFTEDINSRGNDPILNNQSGLKRGTECQRSQTAVFVLIGLLASICANIALSVILFSRPLPGVPLESAALALKLNSVQGRFVRLCDDYSKLGQSCSKPVKRCRECPEDWIHIDDKCYYFSGDKMDWPSSRDSCMSMGSHLTVLHSKEQHDALEKEACRIGGFEYHFWIGLSDIEKEGDWRWVDNTTLKKHVLE
;
A
#
# COMPACT_ATOMS: atom_id res chain seq x y z
N MET A 1 47.79 12.03 1.08
CA MET A 1 47.00 11.46 2.19
C MET A 1 46.61 12.64 3.04
N ASP A 2 45.33 12.96 2.98
CA ASP A 2 44.81 14.27 3.31
C ASP A 2 44.75 14.48 4.82
N ASN A 3 45.17 15.66 5.27
CA ASN A 3 45.18 15.98 6.69
C ASN A 3 43.74 16.16 7.20
N VAL A 4 43.35 15.26 8.09
CA VAL A 4 42.31 15.50 9.08
C VAL A 4 42.86 16.52 10.07
N GLU A 5 42.27 17.71 10.13
CA GLU A 5 42.57 18.70 11.18
C GLU A 5 41.31 19.02 12.01
N ASN A 6 41.46 18.87 13.32
CA ASN A 6 40.43 19.09 14.34
C ASN A 6 41.09 19.61 15.63
N TYR A 7 41.06 20.93 15.83
CA TYR A 7 41.39 21.64 17.08
C TYR A 7 40.46 22.90 17.08
N THR A 8 39.56 23.12 18.06
CA THR A 8 39.76 23.89 19.32
C THR A 8 40.51 25.23 19.15
N SER A 9 40.21 26.34 19.82
CA SER A 9 39.17 26.68 20.82
C SER A 9 39.32 28.15 21.27
N LEU A 10 38.26 28.74 21.83
CA LEU A 10 38.26 29.91 22.74
C LEU A 10 38.56 31.33 22.18
N GLN A 11 38.12 32.29 23.01
CA GLN A 11 38.18 33.76 23.02
C GLN A 11 37.08 34.50 22.24
N GLU A 12 36.07 35.11 22.90
CA GLU A 12 36.11 36.16 23.95
C GLU A 12 36.63 37.50 23.42
N PHE A 13 35.72 38.48 23.34
CA PHE A 13 36.04 39.90 23.32
C PHE A 13 35.08 40.62 24.26
N THR A 14 35.65 41.32 25.24
CA THR A 14 35.00 42.14 26.27
C THR A 14 34.71 43.55 25.75
N GLU A 15 33.73 44.24 26.34
CA GLU A 15 33.72 45.71 26.37
C GLU A 15 32.86 46.32 27.52
N ASP A 16 33.21 47.55 27.90
CA ASP A 16 33.23 48.04 29.29
C ASP A 16 33.13 49.59 29.35
N ILE A 17 32.59 50.29 30.38
CA ILE A 17 31.80 49.91 31.58
C ILE A 17 31.16 51.20 32.17
N ASN A 18 30.32 51.11 33.23
CA ASN A 18 29.89 52.23 34.14
C ASN A 18 28.90 53.30 33.57
N SER A 19 28.11 54.06 34.36
CA SER A 19 28.12 54.30 35.83
C SER A 19 26.79 54.86 36.40
N ARG A 20 26.49 54.56 37.70
CA ARG A 20 25.59 55.27 38.69
C ARG A 20 24.09 55.39 38.33
N GLY A 21 23.09 55.12 39.18
CA GLY A 21 22.95 54.73 40.60
C GLY A 21 21.45 54.90 41.02
N ASN A 22 20.92 54.57 42.21
CA ASN A 22 21.43 54.04 43.49
C ASN A 22 20.30 53.24 44.23
N ASP A 23 20.64 52.57 45.33
CA ASP A 23 19.75 51.93 46.34
C ASP A 23 19.08 52.94 47.33
N PRO A 24 18.16 52.59 48.28
CA PRO A 24 17.80 51.24 48.81
C PRO A 24 16.32 50.89 49.16
N ILE A 25 16.01 49.59 49.05
CA ILE A 25 15.43 48.63 50.05
C ILE A 25 14.37 49.07 51.12
N LEU A 26 13.32 48.21 51.24
CA LEU A 26 12.27 48.03 52.28
C LEU A 26 11.20 49.15 52.43
N ASN A 27 9.89 48.84 52.44
CA ASN A 27 9.29 47.98 53.47
C ASN A 27 8.14 47.08 52.96
N ASN A 28 7.93 45.96 53.67
CA ASN A 28 6.92 44.95 53.40
C ASN A 28 5.58 45.31 54.07
N GLN A 29 4.50 45.41 53.31
CA GLN A 29 3.14 45.27 53.86
C GLN A 29 2.36 44.19 53.09
N SER A 30 2.14 43.09 53.80
CA SER A 30 1.37 41.93 53.40
C SER A 30 -0.06 42.29 52.99
N GLY A 31 -0.36 42.19 51.69
CA GLY A 31 -1.69 42.35 51.12
C GLY A 31 -2.10 41.13 50.30
N LEU A 32 -2.95 40.28 50.88
CA LEU A 32 -3.48 39.07 50.25
C LEU A 32 -4.28 39.39 48.98
N LYS A 33 -3.79 38.97 47.81
CA LYS A 33 -4.65 38.56 46.68
C LYS A 33 -4.13 37.29 46.02
N ARG A 34 -4.76 36.15 46.37
CA ARG A 34 -4.93 35.07 45.40
C ARG A 34 -5.80 35.60 44.26
N GLY A 35 -5.43 35.32 43.02
CA GLY A 35 -6.13 35.86 41.86
C GLY A 35 -5.54 35.37 40.55
N THR A 36 -5.63 34.06 40.29
CA THR A 36 -5.56 33.55 38.92
C THR A 36 -6.84 33.97 38.18
N GLU A 37 -6.80 35.16 37.58
CA GLU A 37 -7.78 35.65 36.60
C GLU A 37 -7.06 35.57 35.23
N CYS A 38 -7.22 34.54 34.40
CA CYS A 38 -8.44 33.82 33.99
C CYS A 38 -9.51 34.73 33.34
N GLN A 39 -9.11 35.89 32.78
CA GLN A 39 -10.00 36.76 32.01
C GLN A 39 -9.32 37.43 30.79
N ARG A 40 -8.53 36.66 30.01
CA ARG A 40 -8.01 37.09 28.69
C ARG A 40 -7.66 35.83 27.87
N SER A 41 -8.40 35.43 26.84
CA SER A 41 -9.48 36.11 26.13
C SER A 41 -10.55 35.13 25.67
N GLN A 42 -11.82 35.40 25.98
CA GLN A 42 -12.96 34.63 25.45
C GLN A 42 -13.01 34.66 23.91
N THR A 43 -12.57 35.78 23.29
CA THR A 43 -12.47 35.87 21.83
C THR A 43 -11.36 34.99 21.25
N ALA A 44 -10.27 34.74 21.99
CA ALA A 44 -9.22 33.82 21.55
C ALA A 44 -9.73 32.36 21.56
N VAL A 45 -10.56 31.98 22.54
CA VAL A 45 -11.21 30.66 22.58
C VAL A 45 -12.15 30.49 21.37
N PHE A 46 -12.99 31.48 21.08
CA PHE A 46 -13.86 31.45 19.90
C PHE A 46 -13.08 31.41 18.57
N VAL A 47 -11.98 32.15 18.45
CA VAL A 47 -11.09 32.10 17.26
C VAL A 47 -10.45 30.72 17.10
N LEU A 48 -9.95 30.10 18.18
CA LEU A 48 -9.40 28.75 18.15
C LEU A 48 -10.45 27.70 17.76
N ILE A 49 -11.68 27.80 18.29
CA ILE A 49 -12.78 26.91 17.89
C ILE A 49 -13.12 27.09 16.41
N GLY A 50 -13.17 28.33 15.90
CA GLY A 50 -13.41 28.61 14.47
C GLY A 50 -12.31 28.08 13.56
N LEU A 51 -11.04 28.22 13.95
CA LEU A 51 -9.89 27.67 13.23
C LEU A 51 -9.93 26.13 13.21
N LEU A 52 -10.18 25.49 14.35
CA LEU A 52 -10.32 24.03 14.43
C LEU A 52 -11.51 23.53 13.59
N ALA A 53 -12.66 24.19 13.65
CA ALA A 53 -13.82 23.84 12.82
C ALA A 53 -13.52 23.97 11.32
N SER A 54 -12.80 25.04 10.91
CA SER A 54 -12.37 25.24 9.52
C SER A 54 -11.37 24.17 9.07
N ILE A 55 -10.37 23.85 9.89
CA ILE A 55 -9.39 22.78 9.60
C ILE A 55 -10.12 21.43 9.49
N CYS A 56 -11.01 21.10 10.43
CA CYS A 56 -11.83 19.88 10.37
C CYS A 56 -12.72 19.84 9.13
N ALA A 57 -13.33 20.95 8.71
CA ALA A 57 -14.13 21.02 7.50
C ALA A 57 -13.28 20.79 6.24
N ASN A 58 -12.07 21.35 6.17
CA ASN A 58 -11.14 21.13 5.06
C ASN A 58 -10.58 19.70 5.02
N ILE A 59 -10.29 19.09 6.18
CA ILE A 59 -9.88 17.67 6.27
C ILE A 59 -11.05 16.76 5.90
N ALA A 60 -12.25 17.03 6.38
CA ALA A 60 -13.44 16.27 5.98
C ALA A 60 -13.70 16.40 4.48
N LEU A 61 -13.58 17.60 3.91
CA LEU A 61 -13.73 17.84 2.48
C LEU A 61 -12.64 17.14 1.66
N SER A 62 -11.38 17.17 2.09
CA SER A 62 -10.29 16.46 1.40
C SER A 62 -10.49 14.95 1.48
N VAL A 63 -10.82 14.39 2.65
CA VAL A 63 -11.16 12.97 2.79
C VAL A 63 -12.36 12.60 1.91
N ILE A 64 -13.41 13.43 1.85
CA ILE A 64 -14.55 13.22 0.95
C ILE A 64 -14.11 13.26 -0.52
N LEU A 65 -13.22 14.15 -0.93
CA LEU A 65 -12.71 14.26 -2.30
C LEU A 65 -11.79 13.09 -2.69
N PHE A 66 -10.86 12.69 -1.81
CA PHE A 66 -9.96 11.54 -2.01
C PHE A 66 -10.69 10.19 -1.89
N SER A 67 -11.76 10.12 -1.10
CA SER A 67 -12.59 8.91 -0.93
C SER A 67 -13.79 8.88 -1.87
N ARG A 68 -13.92 9.81 -2.83
CA ARG A 68 -14.90 9.65 -3.91
C ARG A 68 -14.50 8.41 -4.71
N PRO A 69 -15.41 7.43 -4.88
CA PRO A 69 -15.15 6.32 -5.79
C PRO A 69 -14.79 6.88 -7.17
N LEU A 70 -13.74 6.33 -7.79
CA LEU A 70 -13.38 6.66 -9.16
C LEU A 70 -14.62 6.52 -10.05
N PRO A 71 -14.94 7.52 -10.90
CA PRO A 71 -16.12 7.46 -11.76
C PRO A 71 -15.96 6.30 -12.76
N GLY A 72 -16.63 5.18 -12.49
CA GLY A 72 -16.54 3.96 -13.28
C GLY A 72 -16.35 2.66 -12.49
N VAL A 73 -16.10 2.69 -11.18
CA VAL A 73 -16.07 1.47 -10.34
C VAL A 73 -17.46 1.19 -9.76
N PRO A 74 -18.13 0.06 -10.11
CA PRO A 74 -19.41 -0.31 -9.51
C PRO A 74 -19.24 -0.54 -8.00
N LEU A 75 -20.14 0.03 -7.18
CA LEU A 75 -20.13 -0.18 -5.72
C LEU A 75 -20.20 -1.67 -5.33
N GLU A 76 -20.83 -2.49 -6.18
CA GLU A 76 -20.90 -3.94 -6.03
C GLU A 76 -19.55 -4.65 -6.18
N SER A 77 -18.63 -4.19 -7.05
CA SER A 77 -17.35 -4.88 -7.26
C SER A 77 -16.39 -4.67 -6.08
N ALA A 78 -16.38 -3.48 -5.48
CA ALA A 78 -15.65 -3.22 -4.25
C ALA A 78 -16.21 -4.03 -3.06
N ALA A 79 -17.54 -4.10 -2.93
CA ALA A 79 -18.19 -4.92 -1.91
C ALA A 79 -17.97 -6.44 -2.14
N LEU A 80 -17.89 -6.89 -3.40
CA LEU A 80 -17.58 -8.27 -3.77
C LEU A 80 -16.13 -8.62 -3.45
N ALA A 81 -15.17 -7.75 -3.75
CA ALA A 81 -13.76 -7.95 -3.38
C ALA A 81 -13.57 -8.05 -1.86
N LEU A 82 -14.24 -7.18 -1.07
CA LEU A 82 -14.22 -7.27 0.39
C LEU A 82 -14.84 -8.58 0.91
N LYS A 83 -15.94 -9.05 0.29
CA LYS A 83 -16.54 -10.35 0.61
C LYS A 83 -15.59 -11.51 0.25
N LEU A 84 -14.95 -11.48 -0.90
CA LEU A 84 -14.00 -12.50 -1.36
C LEU A 84 -12.81 -12.61 -0.40
N ASN A 85 -12.15 -11.48 -0.11
CA ASN A 85 -11.02 -11.42 0.82
C ASN A 85 -11.42 -11.90 2.24
N SER A 86 -12.63 -11.55 2.70
CA SER A 86 -13.19 -12.03 3.96
C SER A 86 -13.43 -13.54 3.98
N VAL A 87 -13.96 -14.10 2.87
CA VAL A 87 -14.19 -15.55 2.71
C VAL A 87 -12.87 -16.31 2.64
N GLN A 88 -11.91 -15.85 1.84
CA GLN A 88 -10.57 -16.43 1.70
C GLN A 88 -9.82 -16.41 3.04
N GLY A 89 -9.81 -15.26 3.74
CA GLY A 89 -9.22 -15.14 5.07
C GLY A 89 -9.93 -15.93 6.18
N ARG A 90 -11.21 -16.31 5.99
CA ARG A 90 -11.91 -17.26 6.87
C ARG A 90 -11.57 -18.71 6.53
N PHE A 91 -11.45 -19.04 5.24
CA PHE A 91 -11.07 -20.37 4.76
C PHE A 91 -9.66 -20.77 5.23
N VAL A 92 -8.68 -19.89 5.08
CA VAL A 92 -7.30 -20.12 5.55
C VAL A 92 -7.26 -20.39 7.06
N ARG A 93 -7.95 -19.57 7.87
CA ARG A 93 -8.03 -19.77 9.33
C ARG A 93 -8.68 -21.09 9.71
N LEU A 94 -9.84 -21.42 9.13
CA LEU A 94 -10.52 -22.69 9.37
C LEU A 94 -9.62 -23.89 9.04
N CYS A 95 -8.81 -23.79 7.99
CA CYS A 95 -7.91 -24.85 7.58
C CYS A 95 -6.66 -24.96 8.45
N ASP A 96 -6.14 -23.86 9.00
CA ASP A 96 -5.08 -23.88 10.01
C ASP A 96 -5.54 -24.59 11.29
N ASP A 97 -6.76 -24.30 11.77
CA ASP A 97 -7.35 -24.97 12.92
C ASP A 97 -7.61 -26.47 12.65
N TYR A 98 -8.14 -26.81 11.47
CA TYR A 98 -8.26 -28.20 11.02
C TYR A 98 -6.89 -28.91 10.94
N SER A 99 -5.86 -28.20 10.50
CA SER A 99 -4.49 -28.73 10.39
C SER A 99 -3.88 -29.04 11.74
N LYS A 100 -4.03 -28.15 12.73
CA LYS A 100 -3.60 -28.37 14.12
C LYS A 100 -4.31 -29.58 14.73
N LEU A 101 -5.62 -29.70 14.52
CA LEU A 101 -6.41 -30.84 15.01
C LEU A 101 -5.93 -32.16 14.38
N GLY A 102 -5.73 -32.20 13.06
CA GLY A 102 -5.25 -33.38 12.36
C GLY A 102 -3.85 -33.83 12.82
N GLN A 103 -2.94 -32.87 13.08
CA GLN A 103 -1.63 -33.15 13.68
C GLN A 103 -1.77 -33.73 15.10
N SER A 104 -2.63 -33.16 15.94
CA SER A 104 -2.92 -33.67 17.29
C SER A 104 -3.51 -35.08 17.30
N CYS A 105 -4.14 -35.51 16.20
CA CYS A 105 -4.69 -36.87 16.03
C CYS A 105 -3.76 -37.80 15.22
N SER A 106 -2.51 -37.41 14.94
CA SER A 106 -1.56 -38.15 14.10
C SER A 106 -2.12 -38.57 12.73
N LYS A 107 -2.93 -37.69 12.12
CA LYS A 107 -3.52 -37.90 10.79
C LYS A 107 -2.73 -37.14 9.71
N PRO A 108 -2.72 -37.63 8.46
CA PRO A 108 -2.21 -36.86 7.34
C PRO A 108 -3.07 -35.61 7.15
N VAL A 109 -2.43 -34.45 7.06
CA VAL A 109 -3.07 -33.14 6.94
C VAL A 109 -2.69 -32.52 5.60
N LYS A 110 -3.70 -32.07 4.83
CA LYS A 110 -3.46 -31.18 3.70
C LYS A 110 -3.21 -29.78 4.23
N ARG A 111 -2.03 -29.20 3.93
CA ARG A 111 -1.78 -27.77 4.18
C ARG A 111 -2.65 -26.96 3.23
N CYS A 112 -3.44 -26.04 3.75
CA CYS A 112 -4.00 -24.99 2.90
C CYS A 112 -2.91 -24.00 2.49
N ARG A 113 -3.04 -23.54 1.24
CA ARG A 113 -2.20 -22.55 0.58
C ARG A 113 -3.15 -21.55 -0.06
N GLU A 114 -2.66 -20.35 -0.36
CA GLU A 114 -3.44 -19.32 -1.06
C GLU A 114 -3.70 -19.72 -2.52
N CYS A 115 -2.77 -20.45 -3.12
CA CYS A 115 -2.88 -21.05 -4.45
C CYS A 115 -2.99 -22.58 -4.41
N PRO A 116 -3.47 -23.22 -5.49
CA PRO A 116 -3.42 -24.68 -5.63
C PRO A 116 -1.98 -25.24 -5.53
N GLU A 117 -1.87 -26.56 -5.40
CA GLU A 117 -0.58 -27.24 -5.42
C GLU A 117 0.10 -27.05 -6.79
N ASP A 118 1.40 -26.76 -6.78
CA ASP A 118 2.23 -26.39 -7.94
C ASP A 118 1.89 -25.07 -8.65
N TRP A 119 1.10 -24.20 -8.01
CA TRP A 119 0.83 -22.83 -8.47
C TRP A 119 1.61 -21.81 -7.63
N ILE A 120 2.03 -20.73 -8.29
CA ILE A 120 2.85 -19.66 -7.70
C ILE A 120 1.97 -18.44 -7.44
N HIS A 121 2.07 -17.88 -6.23
CA HIS A 121 1.37 -16.66 -5.85
C HIS A 121 2.20 -15.43 -6.25
N ILE A 122 1.60 -14.52 -7.03
CA ILE A 122 2.17 -13.21 -7.37
C ILE A 122 1.05 -12.18 -7.21
N ASP A 123 1.30 -11.16 -6.40
CA ASP A 123 0.34 -10.14 -5.96
C ASP A 123 -0.93 -10.73 -5.30
N ASP A 124 -2.07 -10.69 -5.99
CA ASP A 124 -3.37 -11.22 -5.56
C ASP A 124 -3.84 -12.42 -6.39
N LYS A 125 -2.92 -13.01 -7.18
CA LYS A 125 -3.22 -14.01 -8.22
C LYS A 125 -2.34 -15.24 -8.13
N CYS A 126 -2.87 -16.34 -8.62
CA CYS A 126 -2.19 -17.63 -8.71
C CYS A 126 -1.89 -17.96 -10.17
N TYR A 127 -0.65 -18.36 -10.45
CA TYR A 127 -0.16 -18.66 -11.78
C TYR A 127 0.38 -20.08 -11.88
N TYR A 128 0.16 -20.72 -13.02
CA TYR A 128 0.66 -22.05 -13.34
C TYR A 128 1.46 -21.98 -14.64
N PHE A 129 2.68 -22.52 -14.60
CA PHE A 129 3.56 -22.61 -15.77
C PHE A 129 3.55 -24.06 -16.25
N SER A 130 2.79 -24.34 -17.32
CA SER A 130 2.75 -25.67 -17.93
C SER A 130 4.09 -26.01 -18.59
N GLY A 131 4.54 -27.25 -18.44
CA GLY A 131 5.67 -27.80 -19.19
C GLY A 131 5.31 -28.30 -20.59
N ASP A 132 4.02 -28.30 -20.95
CA ASP A 132 3.52 -28.85 -22.21
C ASP A 132 3.63 -27.82 -23.35
N LYS A 133 4.23 -28.25 -24.47
CA LYS A 133 4.35 -27.42 -25.68
C LYS A 133 3.10 -27.57 -26.53
N MET A 134 2.26 -26.54 -26.52
CA MET A 134 0.97 -26.46 -27.22
C MET A 134 0.91 -25.21 -28.11
N ASP A 135 -0.05 -25.15 -29.04
CA ASP A 135 -0.42 -23.91 -29.71
C ASP A 135 -1.30 -23.03 -28.80
N TRP A 136 -1.46 -21.75 -29.15
CA TRP A 136 -2.19 -20.80 -28.33
C TRP A 136 -3.65 -21.23 -28.03
N PRO A 137 -4.45 -21.73 -29.00
CA PRO A 137 -5.80 -22.22 -28.72
C PRO A 137 -5.81 -23.42 -27.74
N SER A 138 -4.92 -24.39 -27.92
CA SER A 138 -4.85 -25.56 -27.03
C SER A 138 -4.38 -25.17 -25.63
N SER A 139 -3.44 -24.23 -25.50
CA SER A 139 -3.03 -23.67 -24.21
C SER A 139 -4.16 -22.92 -23.51
N ARG A 140 -4.96 -22.14 -24.26
CA ARG A 140 -6.16 -21.46 -23.73
C ARG A 140 -7.15 -22.46 -23.16
N ASP A 141 -7.48 -23.48 -23.93
CA ASP A 141 -8.49 -24.48 -23.56
C ASP A 141 -8.00 -25.38 -22.41
N SER A 142 -6.69 -25.65 -22.35
CA SER A 142 -6.02 -26.30 -21.21
C SER A 142 -6.16 -25.47 -19.92
N CYS A 143 -5.88 -24.16 -19.94
CA CYS A 143 -6.13 -23.28 -18.80
C CYS A 143 -7.60 -23.29 -18.36
N MET A 144 -8.55 -23.22 -19.31
CA MET A 144 -9.98 -23.31 -19.01
C MET A 144 -10.35 -24.64 -18.34
N SER A 145 -9.76 -25.76 -18.75
CA SER A 145 -9.97 -27.07 -18.13
C SER A 145 -9.50 -27.15 -16.67
N MET A 146 -8.52 -26.33 -16.29
CA MET A 146 -8.03 -26.18 -14.91
C MET A 146 -8.83 -25.16 -14.08
N GLY A 147 -9.90 -24.57 -14.64
CA GLY A 147 -10.68 -23.51 -13.99
C GLY A 147 -9.98 -22.15 -13.97
N SER A 148 -9.05 -21.90 -14.90
CA SER A 148 -8.36 -20.61 -15.07
C SER A 148 -8.42 -20.12 -16.51
N HIS A 149 -7.57 -19.16 -16.86
CA HIS A 149 -7.38 -18.67 -18.22
C HIS A 149 -5.90 -18.32 -18.43
N LEU A 150 -5.47 -18.17 -19.69
CA LEU A 150 -4.13 -17.66 -20.00
C LEU A 150 -3.94 -16.27 -19.37
N THR A 151 -2.73 -15.98 -18.89
CA THR A 151 -2.49 -14.78 -18.07
C THR A 151 -2.83 -13.48 -18.81
N VAL A 152 -3.51 -12.58 -18.10
CA VAL A 152 -3.84 -11.22 -18.57
C VAL A 152 -2.94 -10.24 -17.82
N LEU A 153 -2.19 -9.42 -18.57
CA LEU A 153 -1.19 -8.52 -18.04
C LEU A 153 -1.67 -7.07 -18.18
N HIS A 154 -1.87 -6.39 -17.05
CA HIS A 154 -2.36 -5.00 -17.03
C HIS A 154 -1.32 -3.97 -16.57
N SER A 155 -0.21 -4.40 -15.97
CA SER A 155 0.86 -3.53 -15.51
C SER A 155 2.24 -4.08 -15.89
N LYS A 156 3.24 -3.19 -15.90
CA LYS A 156 4.63 -3.58 -16.19
C LYS A 156 5.20 -4.44 -15.06
N GLU A 157 4.81 -4.15 -13.82
CA GLU A 157 5.27 -4.86 -12.63
C GLU A 157 4.82 -6.33 -12.66
N GLN A 158 3.57 -6.58 -13.06
CA GLN A 158 3.02 -7.93 -13.24
C GLN A 158 3.73 -8.68 -14.36
N HIS A 159 4.05 -8.00 -15.48
CA HIS A 159 4.82 -8.58 -16.58
C HIS A 159 6.24 -8.96 -16.13
N ASP A 160 6.99 -8.02 -15.55
CA ASP A 160 8.38 -8.22 -15.15
C ASP A 160 8.52 -9.31 -14.06
N ALA A 161 7.54 -9.42 -13.16
CA ALA A 161 7.49 -10.48 -12.15
C ALA A 161 7.26 -11.88 -12.78
N LEU A 162 6.36 -11.98 -13.76
CA LEU A 162 6.08 -13.23 -14.48
C LEU A 162 7.21 -13.63 -15.43
N GLU A 163 7.85 -12.67 -16.10
CA GLU A 163 9.01 -12.91 -16.97
C GLU A 163 10.19 -13.48 -16.15
N LYS A 164 10.48 -12.89 -14.98
CA LYS A 164 11.49 -13.40 -14.06
C LYS A 164 11.22 -14.85 -13.64
N GLU A 165 9.97 -15.18 -13.34
CA GLU A 165 9.58 -16.52 -12.91
C GLU A 165 9.56 -17.52 -14.08
N ALA A 166 9.14 -17.10 -15.28
CA ALA A 166 9.28 -17.84 -16.52
C ALA A 166 10.75 -18.23 -16.79
N CYS A 167 11.68 -17.28 -16.63
CA CYS A 167 13.12 -17.53 -16.77
C CYS A 167 13.63 -18.53 -15.73
N ARG A 168 13.14 -18.43 -14.48
CA ARG A 168 13.51 -19.32 -13.38
C ARG A 168 13.04 -20.77 -13.59
N ILE A 169 11.88 -20.95 -14.23
CA ILE A 169 11.25 -22.27 -14.43
C ILE A 169 11.69 -22.90 -15.76
N GLY A 170 11.58 -22.17 -16.87
CA GLY A 170 11.87 -22.66 -18.22
C GLY A 170 13.37 -22.67 -18.58
N GLY A 171 14.21 -21.94 -17.85
CA GLY A 171 15.65 -21.89 -18.10
C GLY A 171 15.97 -21.30 -19.48
N PHE A 172 16.34 -22.16 -20.44
CA PHE A 172 16.57 -21.75 -21.83
C PHE A 172 15.30 -21.74 -22.70
N GLU A 173 14.21 -22.39 -22.25
CA GLU A 173 12.92 -22.44 -22.94
C GLU A 173 11.82 -21.72 -22.14
N TYR A 174 12.07 -20.45 -21.80
CA TYR A 174 11.18 -19.62 -20.96
C TYR A 174 10.04 -18.92 -21.74
N HIS A 175 9.72 -19.38 -22.94
CA HIS A 175 8.66 -18.81 -23.77
C HIS A 175 7.32 -19.49 -23.47
N PHE A 176 6.41 -18.77 -22.83
CA PHE A 176 5.07 -19.23 -22.48
C PHE A 176 3.99 -18.41 -23.22
N TRP A 177 2.88 -19.04 -23.55
CA TRP A 177 1.72 -18.32 -24.08
C TRP A 177 1.06 -17.45 -23.01
N ILE A 178 0.69 -16.23 -23.40
CA ILE A 178 -0.11 -15.30 -22.60
C ILE A 178 -1.49 -15.13 -23.23
N GLY A 179 -2.45 -14.57 -22.50
CA GLY A 179 -3.84 -14.47 -22.92
C GLY A 179 -4.13 -13.42 -23.99
N LEU A 180 -3.14 -12.95 -24.75
CA LEU A 180 -3.24 -11.88 -25.74
C LEU A 180 -3.24 -12.46 -27.16
N SER A 181 -4.24 -12.13 -27.98
CA SER A 181 -4.36 -12.57 -29.37
C SER A 181 -5.19 -11.60 -30.22
N ASP A 182 -5.05 -11.65 -31.53
CA ASP A 182 -5.91 -10.97 -32.51
C ASP A 182 -6.60 -11.96 -33.48
N ILE A 183 -6.71 -13.23 -33.07
CA ILE A 183 -7.26 -14.34 -33.87
C ILE A 183 -8.71 -14.11 -34.37
N GLU A 184 -9.49 -13.31 -33.65
CA GLU A 184 -10.86 -12.92 -34.07
C GLU A 184 -10.85 -11.90 -35.21
N LYS A 185 -9.83 -11.03 -35.25
CA LYS A 185 -9.69 -9.93 -36.20
C LYS A 185 -8.26 -9.37 -36.14
N GLU A 186 -7.49 -9.66 -37.19
CA GLU A 186 -6.13 -9.16 -37.43
C GLU A 186 -5.97 -7.68 -37.01
N GLY A 187 -5.00 -7.40 -36.14
CA GLY A 187 -4.69 -6.07 -35.63
C GLY A 187 -5.59 -5.54 -34.49
N ASP A 188 -6.70 -6.22 -34.15
CA ASP A 188 -7.54 -5.94 -32.97
C ASP A 188 -7.16 -6.87 -31.81
N TRP A 189 -6.03 -6.55 -31.17
CA TRP A 189 -5.45 -7.33 -30.08
C TRP A 189 -6.31 -7.30 -28.81
N ARG A 190 -6.79 -8.49 -28.41
CA ARG A 190 -7.68 -8.73 -27.27
C ARG A 190 -7.09 -9.72 -26.28
N TRP A 191 -7.37 -9.48 -25.01
CA TRP A 191 -7.12 -10.40 -23.92
C TRP A 191 -8.27 -11.40 -23.77
N VAL A 192 -8.00 -12.57 -23.17
CA VAL A 192 -9.00 -13.61 -22.87
C VAL A 192 -10.12 -13.17 -21.90
N ASP A 193 -10.00 -12.00 -21.26
CA ASP A 193 -11.06 -11.35 -20.47
C ASP A 193 -11.92 -10.37 -21.31
N ASN A 194 -11.75 -10.39 -22.63
CA ASN A 194 -12.34 -9.48 -23.63
C ASN A 194 -11.87 -8.02 -23.58
N THR A 195 -10.87 -7.67 -22.75
CA THR A 195 -10.28 -6.32 -22.76
C THR A 195 -9.36 -6.12 -23.97
N THR A 196 -9.34 -4.92 -24.55
CA THR A 196 -8.45 -4.58 -25.66
C THR A 196 -7.07 -4.15 -25.14
N LEU A 197 -6.01 -4.48 -25.88
CA LEU A 197 -4.65 -4.04 -25.58
C LEU A 197 -4.54 -2.51 -25.53
N LYS A 198 -4.24 -1.96 -24.35
CA LYS A 198 -3.95 -0.54 -24.17
C LYS A 198 -2.59 -0.22 -24.76
N LYS A 199 -2.56 0.45 -25.90
CA LYS A 199 -1.33 1.04 -26.45
C LYS A 199 -0.96 2.25 -25.59
N HIS A 200 0.21 2.24 -24.98
CA HIS A 200 0.85 3.47 -24.52
C HIS A 200 1.24 4.27 -25.77
N VAL A 201 0.35 5.16 -26.19
CA VAL A 201 0.67 6.19 -27.19
C VAL A 201 1.64 7.14 -26.51
N LEU A 202 2.90 7.09 -26.93
CA LEU A 202 3.89 8.12 -26.64
C LEU A 202 3.65 9.25 -27.66
N GLU A 203 2.81 10.21 -27.27
CA GLU A 203 2.76 11.57 -27.84
C GLU A 203 3.69 12.49 -27.03
#